data_AF-A0AAW3KEQ6-F1
#
_entry.id   AF-A0AAW3KEQ6-F1
#
_cell.length_a   1.000
_cell.length_b   1.000
_cell.length_c   1.000
_cell.angle_alpha   90.00
_cell.angle_beta   90.00
_cell.angle_gamma   90.00
#
_symmetry.space_group_name_H-M   'P 1'
#
loop_
_entity.id
_entity.type
_entity.pdbx_description
1 polymer ?
#
loop_
_entity_poly.entity_id
_entity_poly.type
_entity_poly.pdbx_seq_one_letter_code
_entity_poly.pdbx_strand_id
1 'polypeptide(L)'
;MNQPPDATPASCREQALTAWQRGDLAAAEVAFRRLLERQPHDAEALQFLADRQWAAGNAAGALELLQAAHRAEPQDAGVLHRLGELQMLAGAWPDAVDSLRKALRLAPGLFVAGLRLGVALERQGSRHAAMLAYLGAIDTAQAQGRWLSDDTTAPGLRDAVKHATRFVAAGRRELFDAIIEPLRQRYGRSELARVDQCLAIYLGEQAANLPDPRQRPKFLYFPGIPSQTFYPPERFPAHARLEAACDTIREELRAVLAHAADTLVPFLGAPSSATVAAELLAASGPQDAAWDAFFFQRHGVRHDAHCLRCPQTSALLDSLPLVRIREHAPETLYSVLRPGTHILPHRGVTNTRLVTHLPLIVPADCALRVGGETHVWQEGRCVTFDDTFEHEAWNHSDRDRVVLILDSWNPDLSEAERAAVADLVAAIGDFNRAGQPAAPPSTQA
;
A
#
# COMPACT_ATOMS: atom_id res chain seq x y z
N MET A 1 -15.05 -17.19 -65.97
CA MET A 1 -15.40 -16.64 -64.64
C MET A 1 -14.60 -17.41 -63.61
N ASN A 2 -13.45 -16.88 -63.19
CA ASN A 2 -12.60 -17.48 -62.14
C ASN A 2 -13.09 -16.93 -60.80
N GLN A 3 -13.91 -17.70 -60.07
CA GLN A 3 -14.07 -17.46 -58.64
C GLN A 3 -12.76 -17.94 -57.98
N PRO A 4 -12.05 -17.09 -57.20
CA PRO A 4 -10.93 -17.57 -56.41
C PRO A 4 -11.45 -18.64 -55.42
N PRO A 5 -10.61 -19.61 -55.03
CA PRO A 5 -11.01 -20.70 -54.14
C PRO A 5 -11.69 -20.14 -52.91
N ASP A 6 -12.75 -20.81 -52.43
CA ASP A 6 -13.53 -20.44 -51.25
C ASP A 6 -12.59 -20.02 -50.12
N ALA A 7 -12.44 -18.70 -49.93
CA ALA A 7 -11.53 -18.16 -48.96
C ALA A 7 -12.11 -18.51 -47.59
N THR A 8 -11.49 -19.49 -46.92
CA THR A 8 -11.86 -19.90 -45.57
C THR A 8 -11.70 -18.71 -44.61
N PRO A 9 -12.43 -18.68 -43.48
CA PRO A 9 -12.24 -17.62 -42.47
C PRO A 9 -10.77 -17.47 -42.04
N ALA A 10 -10.04 -18.59 -41.90
CA ALA A 10 -8.62 -18.59 -41.60
C ALA A 10 -7.78 -17.89 -42.68
N SER A 11 -8.05 -18.17 -43.96
CA SER A 11 -7.36 -17.51 -45.08
C SER A 11 -7.68 -16.01 -45.15
N CYS A 12 -8.94 -15.62 -44.89
CA CYS A 12 -9.32 -14.21 -44.83
C CYS A 12 -8.61 -13.48 -43.69
N ARG A 13 -8.51 -14.09 -42.50
CA ARG A 13 -7.77 -13.51 -41.37
C ARG A 13 -6.29 -13.36 -41.68
N GLU A 14 -5.65 -14.41 -42.22
CA GLU A 14 -4.23 -14.36 -42.58
C GLU A 14 -3.94 -13.24 -43.59
N GLN A 15 -4.77 -13.12 -44.63
CA GLN A 15 -4.66 -12.03 -45.60
C GLN A 15 -4.83 -10.65 -44.95
N ALA A 16 -5.82 -10.51 -44.07
CA ALA A 16 -6.09 -9.26 -43.36
C ALA A 16 -4.92 -8.83 -42.47
N LEU A 17 -4.42 -9.75 -41.63
CA LEU A 17 -3.27 -9.49 -40.76
C LEU A 17 -2.00 -9.20 -41.55
N THR A 18 -1.74 -9.93 -42.63
CA THR A 18 -0.57 -9.71 -43.49
C THR A 18 -0.63 -8.36 -44.21
N ALA A 19 -1.81 -7.94 -44.67
CA ALA A 19 -1.99 -6.61 -45.27
C ALA A 19 -1.84 -5.50 -44.22
N TRP A 20 -2.39 -5.71 -43.02
CA TRP A 20 -2.29 -4.76 -41.92
C TRP A 20 -0.83 -4.56 -41.47
N GLN A 21 -0.07 -5.65 -41.30
CA GLN A 21 1.37 -5.59 -40.97
C GLN A 21 2.20 -4.84 -42.02
N ARG A 22 1.79 -4.89 -43.30
CA ARG A 22 2.44 -4.15 -44.40
C ARG A 22 2.00 -2.68 -44.50
N GLY A 23 1.05 -2.24 -43.67
CA GLY A 23 0.49 -0.90 -43.72
C GLY A 23 -0.52 -0.68 -44.85
N ASP A 24 -0.90 -1.71 -45.60
CA ASP A 24 -1.93 -1.63 -46.63
C ASP A 24 -3.32 -1.72 -46.00
N LEU A 25 -3.77 -0.61 -45.45
CA LEU A 25 -5.03 -0.50 -44.73
C LEU A 25 -6.25 -0.80 -45.61
N ALA A 26 -6.17 -0.50 -46.91
CA ALA A 26 -7.26 -0.73 -47.86
C ALA A 26 -7.42 -2.23 -48.14
N ALA A 27 -6.32 -2.95 -48.40
CA ALA A 27 -6.37 -4.39 -48.58
C ALA A 27 -6.77 -5.12 -47.29
N ALA A 28 -6.29 -4.66 -46.12
CA ALA A 28 -6.69 -5.19 -44.82
C ALA A 28 -8.20 -5.02 -44.58
N GLU A 29 -8.75 -3.83 -44.87
CA GLU A 29 -10.18 -3.57 -44.75
C GLU A 29 -11.04 -4.50 -45.62
N VAL A 30 -10.64 -4.71 -46.88
CA VAL A 30 -11.34 -5.65 -47.78
C VAL A 30 -11.31 -7.08 -47.21
N ALA A 31 -10.16 -7.52 -46.71
CA ALA A 31 -10.01 -8.87 -46.15
C ALA A 31 -10.78 -9.05 -44.82
N PHE A 32 -10.77 -8.05 -43.93
CA PHE A 32 -11.56 -8.06 -42.70
C PHE A 32 -13.07 -8.02 -42.97
N ARG A 33 -13.55 -7.27 -43.96
CA ARG A 33 -14.97 -7.31 -44.36
C ARG A 33 -15.37 -8.67 -44.89
N ARG A 34 -14.52 -9.31 -45.72
CA ARG A 34 -14.73 -10.70 -46.16
C ARG A 34 -14.75 -11.68 -44.98
N LEU A 35 -13.90 -11.48 -43.98
CA LEU A 35 -13.95 -12.29 -42.76
C LEU A 35 -15.30 -12.14 -42.05
N LEU A 36 -15.81 -10.92 -41.90
CA LEU A 36 -17.11 -10.66 -41.25
C LEU A 36 -18.32 -11.20 -42.02
N GLU A 37 -18.27 -11.31 -43.35
CA GLU A 37 -19.32 -12.01 -44.12
C GLU A 37 -19.50 -13.47 -43.68
N ARG A 38 -18.42 -14.08 -43.17
CA ARG A 38 -18.36 -15.49 -42.78
C ARG A 38 -18.40 -15.69 -41.26
N GLN A 39 -17.86 -14.73 -40.52
CA GLN A 39 -17.81 -14.69 -39.05
C GLN A 39 -18.28 -13.31 -38.55
N PRO A 40 -19.60 -13.05 -38.48
CA PRO A 40 -20.15 -11.71 -38.20
C PRO A 40 -19.80 -11.13 -36.81
N HIS A 41 -19.29 -11.97 -35.93
CA HIS A 41 -18.96 -11.65 -34.54
C HIS A 41 -17.45 -11.69 -34.28
N ASP A 42 -16.61 -11.60 -35.31
CA ASP A 42 -15.16 -11.56 -35.11
C ASP A 42 -14.71 -10.23 -34.48
N ALA A 43 -14.26 -10.25 -33.23
CA ALA A 43 -13.95 -9.02 -32.47
C ALA A 43 -12.75 -8.26 -33.06
N GLU A 44 -11.73 -8.94 -33.58
CA GLU A 44 -10.54 -8.32 -34.19
C GLU A 44 -10.91 -7.57 -35.46
N ALA A 45 -11.70 -8.19 -36.35
CA ALA A 45 -12.19 -7.54 -37.56
C ALA A 45 -13.11 -6.35 -37.25
N LEU A 46 -14.02 -6.49 -36.29
CA LEU A 46 -14.91 -5.40 -35.86
C LEU A 46 -14.11 -4.22 -35.30
N GLN A 47 -13.10 -4.47 -34.47
CA GLN A 47 -12.20 -3.43 -33.95
C GLN A 47 -11.43 -2.71 -35.07
N PHE A 48 -10.86 -3.47 -36.01
CA PHE A 48 -10.13 -2.87 -37.13
C PHE A 48 -11.04 -1.96 -37.97
N LEU A 49 -12.25 -2.41 -38.29
CA LEU A 49 -13.21 -1.59 -39.04
C LEU A 49 -13.70 -0.37 -38.26
N ALA A 50 -13.82 -0.48 -36.93
CA ALA A 50 -14.14 0.66 -36.09
C ALA A 50 -13.07 1.75 -36.17
N ASP A 51 -11.78 1.38 -36.09
CA ASP A 51 -10.65 2.32 -36.24
C ASP A 51 -10.69 3.00 -37.63
N ARG A 52 -11.13 2.28 -38.67
CA ARG A 52 -11.28 2.82 -40.03
C ARG A 52 -12.44 3.80 -40.16
N GLN A 53 -13.59 3.46 -39.62
CA GLN A 53 -14.76 4.35 -39.60
C GLN A 53 -14.47 5.63 -38.82
N TRP A 54 -13.74 5.51 -37.70
CA TRP A 54 -13.31 6.67 -36.92
C TRP A 54 -12.43 7.60 -37.74
N ALA A 55 -11.40 7.07 -38.40
CA ALA A 55 -10.51 7.87 -39.24
C ALA A 55 -11.23 8.50 -40.45
N ALA A 56 -12.33 7.90 -40.91
CA ALA A 56 -13.20 8.46 -41.95
C ALA A 56 -14.19 9.52 -41.41
N GLY A 57 -14.14 9.85 -40.11
CA GLY A 57 -15.04 10.81 -39.47
C GLY A 57 -16.41 10.23 -39.09
N ASN A 58 -16.65 8.93 -39.29
CA ASN A 58 -17.90 8.26 -38.93
C ASN A 58 -17.84 7.72 -37.49
N ALA A 59 -17.97 8.62 -36.52
CA ALA A 59 -17.95 8.30 -35.09
C ALA A 59 -19.07 7.33 -34.68
N ALA A 60 -20.28 7.51 -35.20
CA ALA A 60 -21.42 6.66 -34.89
C ALA A 60 -21.19 5.21 -35.35
N GLY A 61 -20.77 5.02 -36.61
CA GLY A 61 -20.46 3.69 -37.13
C GLY A 61 -19.30 3.01 -36.41
N ALA A 62 -18.29 3.77 -35.98
CA ALA A 62 -17.19 3.22 -35.19
C ALA A 62 -17.65 2.71 -33.81
N LEU A 63 -18.53 3.46 -33.12
CA LEU A 63 -19.10 3.06 -31.83
C LEU A 63 -19.98 1.80 -31.97
N GLU A 64 -20.81 1.73 -33.02
CA GLU A 64 -21.65 0.55 -33.28
C GLU A 64 -20.80 -0.72 -33.49
N LEU A 65 -19.68 -0.61 -34.22
CA LEU A 65 -18.76 -1.72 -34.45
C LEU A 65 -18.05 -2.16 -33.16
N LEU A 66 -17.58 -1.25 -32.31
CA LEU A 66 -16.98 -1.62 -31.02
C LEU A 66 -18.00 -2.21 -30.04
N GLN A 67 -19.25 -1.73 -30.04
CA GLN A 67 -20.32 -2.36 -29.27
C GLN A 67 -20.63 -3.77 -29.77
N ALA A 68 -20.60 -4.00 -31.08
CA ALA A 68 -20.74 -5.34 -31.64
C ALA A 68 -19.56 -6.25 -31.25
N ALA A 69 -18.33 -5.73 -31.26
CA ALA A 69 -17.15 -6.45 -30.79
C ALA A 69 -17.29 -6.84 -29.31
N HIS A 70 -17.77 -5.91 -28.46
CA HIS A 70 -17.98 -6.19 -27.04
C HIS A 70 -19.08 -7.23 -26.80
N ARG A 71 -20.15 -7.23 -27.61
CA ARG A 71 -21.19 -8.28 -27.53
C ARG A 71 -20.65 -9.66 -27.92
N ALA A 72 -19.72 -9.71 -28.87
CA ALA A 72 -19.07 -10.95 -29.29
C ALA A 72 -18.11 -11.48 -28.22
N GLU A 73 -17.32 -10.59 -27.61
CA GLU A 73 -16.34 -10.92 -26.57
C GLU A 73 -16.53 -10.04 -25.32
N PRO A 74 -17.51 -10.37 -24.44
CA PRO A 74 -17.85 -9.55 -23.28
C PRO A 74 -16.74 -9.43 -22.23
N GLN A 75 -15.76 -10.33 -22.28
CA GLN A 75 -14.67 -10.44 -21.31
C GLN A 75 -13.33 -9.90 -21.87
N ASP A 76 -13.31 -9.33 -23.08
CA ASP A 76 -12.11 -8.70 -23.63
C ASP A 76 -11.95 -7.27 -23.09
N ALA A 77 -10.97 -7.09 -22.20
CA ALA A 77 -10.62 -5.78 -21.64
C ALA A 77 -10.09 -4.80 -22.70
N GLY A 78 -9.46 -5.29 -23.77
CA GLY A 78 -8.94 -4.48 -24.87
C GLY A 78 -10.05 -3.81 -25.67
N VAL A 79 -11.12 -4.57 -25.99
CA VAL A 79 -12.32 -4.03 -26.64
C VAL A 79 -12.98 -2.95 -25.78
N LEU A 80 -13.14 -3.19 -24.48
CA LEU A 80 -13.72 -2.22 -23.55
C LEU A 80 -12.86 -0.95 -23.42
N HIS A 81 -11.54 -1.09 -23.40
CA HIS A 81 -10.62 0.04 -23.40
C HIS A 81 -10.78 0.90 -24.67
N ARG A 82 -10.82 0.27 -25.86
CA ARG A 82 -11.04 0.98 -27.13
C ARG A 82 -12.41 1.65 -27.18
N LEU A 83 -13.45 0.98 -26.70
CA LEU A 83 -14.80 1.55 -26.61
C LEU A 83 -14.78 2.81 -25.73
N GLY A 84 -14.13 2.73 -24.57
CA GLY A 84 -13.94 3.87 -23.68
C GLY A 84 -13.19 5.04 -24.33
N GLU A 85 -12.10 4.77 -25.05
CA GLU A 85 -11.35 5.79 -25.78
C GLU A 85 -12.20 6.48 -26.85
N LEU A 86 -12.95 5.71 -27.64
CA LEU A 86 -13.81 6.26 -28.68
C LEU A 86 -14.95 7.10 -28.08
N GLN A 87 -15.54 6.64 -26.97
CA GLN A 87 -16.54 7.38 -26.22
C GLN A 87 -15.99 8.72 -25.69
N MET A 88 -14.74 8.76 -25.22
CA MET A 88 -14.07 10.02 -24.84
C MET A 88 -13.93 10.96 -26.02
N LEU A 89 -13.49 10.46 -27.17
CA LEU A 89 -13.32 11.26 -28.38
C LEU A 89 -14.66 11.79 -28.93
N ALA A 90 -15.74 11.04 -28.72
CA ALA A 90 -17.11 11.45 -29.03
C ALA A 90 -17.74 12.37 -27.95
N GLY A 91 -17.06 12.63 -26.83
CA GLY A 91 -17.57 13.43 -25.71
C GLY A 91 -18.58 12.71 -24.81
N ALA A 92 -18.79 11.40 -24.99
CA ALA A 92 -19.64 10.55 -24.17
C ALA A 92 -18.91 10.12 -22.88
N TRP A 93 -18.56 11.10 -22.05
CA TRP A 93 -17.75 10.86 -20.84
C TRP A 93 -18.35 9.84 -19.85
N PRO A 94 -19.67 9.84 -19.56
CA PRO A 94 -20.25 8.87 -18.62
C PRO A 94 -20.06 7.42 -19.10
N ASP A 95 -20.32 7.18 -20.38
CA ASP A 95 -20.17 5.85 -20.98
C ASP A 95 -18.70 5.41 -21.01
N ALA A 96 -17.78 6.34 -21.30
CA ALA A 96 -16.35 6.07 -21.24
C ALA A 96 -15.90 5.60 -19.86
N VAL A 97 -16.38 6.26 -18.79
CA VAL A 97 -16.05 5.87 -17.41
C VAL A 97 -16.54 4.45 -17.10
N ASP A 98 -17.75 4.08 -17.53
CA ASP A 98 -18.28 2.74 -17.31
C ASP A 98 -17.47 1.66 -18.08
N SER A 99 -17.20 1.89 -19.36
CA SER A 99 -16.38 0.99 -20.20
C SER A 99 -14.98 0.80 -19.63
N LEU A 100 -14.32 1.88 -19.20
CA LEU A 100 -12.95 1.83 -18.68
C LEU A 100 -12.88 1.17 -17.30
N ARG A 101 -13.88 1.39 -16.43
CA ARG A 101 -13.99 0.66 -15.15
C ARG A 101 -14.19 -0.84 -15.38
N LYS A 102 -15.01 -1.23 -16.36
CA LYS A 102 -15.17 -2.64 -16.76
C LYS A 102 -13.85 -3.22 -17.26
N ALA A 103 -13.13 -2.51 -18.13
CA ALA A 103 -11.83 -2.94 -18.63
C ALA A 103 -10.83 -3.19 -17.48
N LEU A 104 -10.74 -2.29 -16.51
CA LEU A 104 -9.83 -2.42 -15.36
C LEU A 104 -10.23 -3.52 -14.37
N ARG A 105 -11.52 -3.88 -14.28
CA ARG A 105 -11.95 -5.06 -13.51
C ARG A 105 -11.48 -6.36 -14.15
N LEU A 106 -11.47 -6.42 -15.49
CA LEU A 106 -11.06 -7.61 -16.24
C LEU A 106 -9.53 -7.72 -16.35
N ALA A 107 -8.86 -6.59 -16.53
CA ALA A 107 -7.41 -6.51 -16.63
C ALA A 107 -6.88 -5.34 -15.76
N PRO A 108 -6.65 -5.57 -14.45
CA PRO A 108 -6.12 -4.54 -13.55
C PRO A 108 -4.76 -3.98 -13.97
N GLY A 109 -3.96 -4.77 -14.71
CA GLY A 109 -2.66 -4.35 -15.24
C GLY A 109 -2.72 -3.38 -16.43
N LEU A 110 -3.91 -3.09 -16.97
CA LEU A 110 -4.09 -2.23 -18.15
C LEU A 110 -4.00 -0.74 -17.78
N PHE A 111 -2.81 -0.29 -17.38
CA PHE A 111 -2.57 1.06 -16.86
C PHE A 111 -2.96 2.20 -17.84
N VAL A 112 -2.92 1.95 -19.16
CA VAL A 112 -3.38 2.93 -20.16
C VAL A 112 -4.89 3.19 -20.03
N ALA A 113 -5.69 2.16 -19.73
CA ALA A 113 -7.12 2.34 -19.44
C ALA A 113 -7.34 3.14 -18.15
N GLY A 114 -6.46 2.97 -17.15
CA GLY A 114 -6.45 3.80 -15.93
C GLY A 114 -6.18 5.28 -16.22
N LEU A 115 -5.20 5.58 -17.08
CA LEU A 115 -4.91 6.96 -17.51
C LEU A 115 -6.11 7.57 -18.24
N ARG A 116 -6.74 6.82 -19.15
CA ARG A 116 -7.95 7.26 -19.86
C ARG A 116 -9.12 7.48 -18.89
N LEU A 117 -9.28 6.60 -17.90
CA LEU A 117 -10.31 6.74 -16.87
C LEU A 117 -10.10 8.04 -16.06
N GLY A 118 -8.86 8.34 -15.68
CA GLY A 118 -8.52 9.60 -15.03
C GLY A 118 -8.92 10.83 -15.86
N VAL A 119 -8.62 10.83 -17.17
CA VAL A 119 -9.02 11.92 -18.08
C VAL A 119 -10.54 12.05 -18.17
N ALA A 120 -11.26 10.94 -18.29
CA ALA A 120 -12.72 10.97 -18.38
C ALA A 120 -13.37 11.49 -17.09
N LEU A 121 -12.85 11.09 -15.92
CA LEU A 121 -13.32 11.57 -14.62
C LEU A 121 -12.99 13.05 -14.38
N GLU A 122 -11.81 13.49 -14.82
CA GLU A 122 -11.41 14.90 -14.75
C GLU A 122 -12.36 15.78 -15.57
N ARG A 123 -12.72 15.34 -16.79
CA ARG A 123 -13.68 16.04 -17.66
C ARG A 123 -15.10 16.12 -17.08
N GLN A 124 -15.47 15.17 -16.23
CA GLN A 124 -16.73 15.20 -15.48
C GLN A 124 -16.69 16.08 -14.22
N GLY A 125 -15.53 16.67 -13.88
CA GLY A 125 -15.34 17.41 -12.63
C GLY A 125 -15.19 16.53 -11.39
N SER A 126 -15.07 15.20 -11.55
CA SER A 126 -14.90 14.25 -10.45
C SER A 126 -13.44 14.20 -9.99
N ARG A 127 -12.93 15.32 -9.48
CA ARG A 127 -11.50 15.56 -9.20
C ARG A 127 -10.84 14.48 -8.34
N HIS A 128 -11.49 14.08 -7.24
CA HIS A 128 -10.95 13.06 -6.34
C HIS A 128 -10.86 11.69 -7.02
N ALA A 129 -11.92 11.27 -7.72
CA ALA A 129 -11.92 10.00 -8.45
C ALA A 129 -10.90 10.00 -9.61
N ALA A 130 -10.73 11.12 -10.29
CA ALA A 130 -9.73 11.29 -11.34
C ALA A 130 -8.30 11.13 -10.77
N MET A 131 -8.03 11.74 -9.62
CA MET A 131 -6.75 11.60 -8.92
C MET A 131 -6.45 10.14 -8.57
N LEU A 132 -7.42 9.38 -8.03
CA LEU A 132 -7.24 7.97 -7.71
C LEU A 132 -7.00 7.11 -8.97
N ALA A 133 -7.74 7.36 -10.06
CA ALA A 133 -7.55 6.64 -11.32
C ALA A 133 -6.17 6.92 -11.95
N TYR A 134 -5.71 8.17 -11.89
CA TYR A 134 -4.36 8.53 -12.33
C TYR A 134 -3.28 7.89 -11.47
N LEU A 135 -3.42 7.93 -10.14
CA LEU A 135 -2.46 7.31 -9.23
C LEU A 135 -2.33 5.81 -9.50
N GLY A 136 -3.45 5.08 -9.53
CA GLY A 136 -3.43 3.65 -9.79
C GLY A 136 -2.86 3.29 -11.16
N ALA A 137 -3.09 4.14 -12.18
CA ALA A 137 -2.47 3.98 -13.49
C ALA A 137 -0.95 4.18 -13.45
N ILE A 138 -0.47 5.23 -12.78
CA ILE A 138 0.97 5.53 -12.62
C ILE A 138 1.65 4.39 -11.87
N ASP A 139 1.13 3.99 -10.72
CA ASP A 139 1.72 2.92 -9.89
C ASP A 139 1.80 1.60 -10.67
N THR A 140 0.73 1.24 -11.37
CA THR A 140 0.66 0.02 -12.18
C THR A 140 1.65 0.06 -13.35
N ALA A 141 1.80 1.21 -14.02
CA ALA A 141 2.75 1.39 -15.11
C ALA A 141 4.20 1.29 -14.60
N GLN A 142 4.51 1.95 -13.49
CA GLN A 142 5.86 1.98 -12.91
C GLN A 142 6.29 0.61 -12.39
N ALA A 143 5.37 -0.15 -11.78
CA ALA A 143 5.61 -1.55 -11.40
C ALA A 143 5.97 -2.44 -12.61
N GLN A 144 5.54 -2.05 -13.81
CA GLN A 144 5.86 -2.73 -15.08
C GLN A 144 7.05 -2.08 -15.82
N GLY A 145 7.80 -1.18 -15.18
CA GLY A 145 8.94 -0.48 -15.79
C GLY A 145 8.55 0.56 -16.85
N ARG A 146 7.31 1.04 -16.84
CA ARG A 146 6.78 2.04 -17.77
C ARG A 146 6.54 3.37 -17.05
N TRP A 147 6.53 4.47 -17.80
CA TRP A 147 6.25 5.82 -17.27
C TRP A 147 7.22 6.29 -16.16
N LEU A 148 8.45 5.79 -16.17
CA LEU A 148 9.54 6.24 -15.30
C LEU A 148 10.22 7.49 -15.85
N SER A 149 10.19 7.65 -17.18
CA SER A 149 10.83 8.74 -17.94
C SER A 149 10.21 8.84 -19.33
N ASP A 150 10.62 9.84 -20.12
CA ASP A 150 10.21 9.96 -21.53
C ASP A 150 10.69 8.76 -22.39
N ASP A 151 11.77 8.07 -21.98
CA ASP A 151 12.32 6.89 -22.67
C ASP A 151 11.45 5.64 -22.45
N THR A 152 10.82 5.53 -21.28
CA THR A 152 9.90 4.42 -20.94
C THR A 152 8.44 4.73 -21.24
N THR A 153 8.18 5.91 -21.84
CA THR A 153 6.84 6.41 -22.16
C THR A 153 6.67 6.58 -23.66
N ALA A 154 5.62 5.95 -24.22
CA ALA A 154 5.29 6.09 -25.63
C ALA A 154 5.08 7.58 -26.00
N PRO A 155 5.64 8.10 -27.12
CA PRO A 155 5.61 9.52 -27.44
C PRO A 155 4.22 10.16 -27.36
N GLY A 156 3.18 9.48 -27.87
CA GLY A 156 1.80 9.96 -27.84
C GLY A 156 1.14 10.01 -26.45
N LEU A 157 1.78 9.45 -25.41
CA LEU A 157 1.28 9.46 -24.03
C LEU A 157 2.07 10.38 -23.10
N ARG A 158 3.23 10.90 -23.52
CA ARG A 158 4.14 11.66 -22.64
C ARG A 158 3.45 12.83 -21.95
N ASP A 159 2.72 13.65 -22.70
CA ASP A 159 2.05 14.83 -22.15
C ASP A 159 0.90 14.45 -21.22
N ALA A 160 0.14 13.39 -21.56
CA ALA A 160 -0.94 12.89 -20.71
C ALA A 160 -0.41 12.32 -19.39
N VAL A 161 0.71 11.59 -19.42
CA VAL A 161 1.37 11.05 -18.23
C VAL A 161 1.95 12.18 -17.36
N LYS A 162 2.59 13.18 -17.97
CA LYS A 162 3.09 14.37 -17.25
C LYS A 162 1.94 15.17 -16.61
N HIS A 163 0.82 15.31 -17.31
CA HIS A 163 -0.40 15.92 -16.77
C HIS A 163 -0.92 15.12 -15.57
N ALA A 164 -1.14 13.81 -15.73
CA ALA A 164 -1.60 12.93 -14.65
C ALA A 164 -0.69 13.00 -13.41
N THR A 165 0.63 12.99 -13.62
CA THR A 165 1.63 13.10 -12.54
C THR A 165 1.49 14.41 -11.77
N ARG A 166 1.41 15.55 -12.47
CA ARG A 166 1.20 16.87 -11.85
C ARG A 166 -0.17 16.97 -11.16
N PHE A 167 -1.20 16.41 -11.77
CA PHE A 167 -2.56 16.40 -11.23
C PHE A 167 -2.63 15.65 -9.91
N VAL A 168 -2.02 14.46 -9.84
CA VAL A 168 -1.93 13.66 -8.61
C VAL A 168 -1.11 14.38 -7.55
N ALA A 169 0.05 14.96 -7.90
CA ALA A 169 0.88 15.70 -6.95
C ALA A 169 0.11 16.89 -6.33
N ALA A 170 -0.49 17.73 -7.16
CA ALA A 170 -1.26 18.88 -6.70
C ALA A 170 -2.50 18.46 -5.89
N GLY A 171 -3.21 17.42 -6.32
CA GLY A 171 -4.39 16.91 -5.62
C GLY A 171 -4.07 16.33 -4.25
N ARG A 172 -2.97 15.57 -4.12
CA ARG A 172 -2.49 15.04 -2.83
C ARG A 172 -2.07 16.18 -1.89
N ARG A 173 -1.37 17.17 -2.42
CA ARG A 173 -0.97 18.36 -1.66
C ARG A 173 -2.18 19.09 -1.08
N GLU A 174 -3.16 19.40 -1.91
CA GLU A 174 -4.41 20.06 -1.49
C GLU A 174 -5.19 19.22 -0.48
N LEU A 175 -5.31 17.91 -0.72
CA LEU A 175 -6.01 16.98 0.17
C LEU A 175 -5.40 17.01 1.58
N PHE A 176 -4.08 16.82 1.69
CA PHE A 176 -3.43 16.76 3.00
C PHE A 176 -3.28 18.14 3.65
N ASP A 177 -3.12 19.22 2.88
CA ASP A 177 -3.18 20.57 3.43
C ASP A 177 -4.54 20.86 4.07
N ALA A 178 -5.64 20.40 3.47
CA ALA A 178 -6.99 20.56 4.03
C ALA A 178 -7.18 19.82 5.35
N ILE A 179 -6.47 18.69 5.57
CA ILE A 179 -6.48 17.97 6.85
C ILE A 179 -5.75 18.75 7.94
N ILE A 180 -4.64 19.41 7.59
CA ILE A 180 -3.79 20.12 8.55
C ILE A 180 -4.29 21.55 8.84
N GLU A 181 -5.04 22.16 7.93
CA GLU A 181 -5.49 23.55 8.08
C GLU A 181 -6.29 23.84 9.38
N PRO A 182 -7.23 22.99 9.83
CA PRO A 182 -7.90 23.19 11.12
C PRO A 182 -6.91 23.22 12.31
N LEU A 183 -5.86 22.42 12.24
CA LEU A 183 -4.81 22.40 13.28
C LEU A 183 -3.93 23.65 13.20
N ARG A 184 -3.63 24.15 12.00
CA ARG A 184 -2.92 25.44 11.82
C ARG A 184 -3.72 26.60 12.39
N GLN A 185 -5.05 26.58 12.24
CA GLN A 185 -5.93 27.59 12.83
C GLN A 185 -5.97 27.48 14.37
N ARG A 186 -5.93 26.25 14.90
CA ARG A 186 -5.99 26.00 16.36
C ARG A 186 -4.67 26.31 17.07
N TYR A 187 -3.54 25.85 16.54
CA TYR A 187 -2.23 25.91 17.22
C TYR A 187 -1.31 27.01 16.65
N GLY A 188 -1.61 27.54 15.46
CA GLY A 188 -0.76 28.48 14.75
C GLY A 188 0.19 27.81 13.76
N ARG A 189 0.48 28.50 12.67
CA ARG A 189 1.35 27.98 11.59
C ARG A 189 2.80 27.75 12.04
N SER A 190 3.31 28.56 12.96
CA SER A 190 4.67 28.40 13.49
C SER A 190 4.84 27.08 14.25
N GLU A 191 3.84 26.68 15.04
CA GLU A 191 3.87 25.43 15.82
C GLU A 191 3.81 24.17 14.94
N LEU A 192 3.31 24.29 13.71
CA LEU A 192 3.20 23.19 12.75
C LEU A 192 4.21 23.28 11.61
N ALA A 193 5.22 24.15 11.69
CA ALA A 193 6.21 24.31 10.63
C ALA A 193 6.96 23.01 10.29
N ARG A 194 7.25 22.16 11.30
CA ARG A 194 7.85 20.83 11.09
C ARG A 194 6.87 19.84 10.45
N VAL A 195 5.57 19.98 10.71
CA VAL A 195 4.53 19.19 10.03
C VAL A 195 4.47 19.55 8.55
N ASP A 196 4.53 20.84 8.22
CA ASP A 196 4.55 21.30 6.82
C ASP A 196 5.78 20.76 6.07
N GLN A 197 6.95 20.75 6.72
CA GLN A 197 8.15 20.12 6.18
C GLN A 197 8.02 18.61 6.04
N CYS A 198 7.46 17.93 7.04
CA CYS A 198 7.16 16.49 6.99
C CYS A 198 6.27 16.15 5.79
N LEU A 199 5.21 16.93 5.56
CA LEU A 199 4.30 16.75 4.43
C LEU A 199 5.01 16.98 3.09
N ALA A 200 5.82 18.05 2.98
CA ALA A 200 6.61 18.31 1.77
C ALA A 200 7.60 17.17 1.46
N ILE A 201 8.23 16.60 2.49
CA ILE A 201 9.10 15.42 2.35
C ILE A 201 8.31 14.19 1.87
N TYR A 202 7.18 13.91 2.52
CA TYR A 202 6.30 12.79 2.15
C TYR A 202 5.77 12.89 0.70
N LEU A 203 5.49 14.11 0.24
CA LEU A 203 5.02 14.37 -1.13
C LEU A 203 6.16 14.43 -2.16
N GLY A 204 7.43 14.32 -1.74
CA GLY A 204 8.60 14.39 -2.62
C GLY A 204 8.94 15.80 -3.10
N GLU A 205 8.36 16.83 -2.49
CA GLU A 205 8.61 18.25 -2.79
C GLU A 205 9.92 18.74 -2.15
N GLN A 206 10.37 18.06 -1.09
CA GLN A 206 11.61 18.34 -0.38
C GLN A 206 12.36 17.05 -0.06
N ALA A 207 13.70 17.07 -0.12
CA ALA A 207 14.51 15.96 0.36
C ALA A 207 14.51 15.88 1.90
N ALA A 208 14.47 14.66 2.45
CA ALA A 208 14.42 14.43 3.90
C ALA A 208 15.67 14.91 4.66
N ASN A 209 16.83 14.97 4.01
CA ASN A 209 18.13 15.37 4.62
C ASN A 209 18.35 14.73 6.00
N LEU A 210 18.47 13.40 6.02
CA LEU A 210 18.61 12.60 7.24
C LEU A 210 19.93 12.93 7.98
N PRO A 211 19.89 13.38 9.25
CA PRO A 211 21.10 13.69 10.02
C PRO A 211 21.99 12.46 10.25
N ASP A 212 21.38 11.30 10.51
CA ASP A 212 22.07 10.01 10.59
C ASP A 212 21.64 9.13 9.41
N PRO A 213 22.56 8.75 8.49
CA PRO A 213 22.22 7.94 7.32
C PRO A 213 21.82 6.50 7.66
N ARG A 214 21.99 6.04 8.91
CA ARG A 214 21.53 4.73 9.40
C ARG A 214 20.04 4.71 9.71
N GLN A 215 19.46 5.85 10.08
CA GLN A 215 18.02 6.02 10.32
C GLN A 215 17.30 6.10 8.97
N ARG A 216 16.47 5.11 8.63
CA ARG A 216 15.78 5.06 7.33
C ARG A 216 14.36 4.57 7.50
N PRO A 217 13.40 5.45 7.88
CA PRO A 217 12.01 5.07 7.97
C PRO A 217 11.48 4.61 6.61
N LYS A 218 10.63 3.58 6.61
CA LYS A 218 10.03 3.02 5.38
C LYS A 218 8.88 3.86 4.81
N PHE A 219 8.27 4.75 5.60
CA PHE A 219 7.06 5.46 5.22
C PHE A 219 7.14 6.97 5.45
N LEU A 220 7.23 7.40 6.70
CA LEU A 220 7.15 8.82 7.06
C LEU A 220 8.41 9.24 7.82
N TYR A 221 9.02 10.35 7.42
CA TYR A 221 10.12 10.96 8.14
C TYR A 221 9.68 12.33 8.65
N PHE A 222 9.77 12.54 9.96
CA PHE A 222 9.47 13.79 10.61
C PHE A 222 10.77 14.56 10.91
N PRO A 223 10.98 15.74 10.32
CA PRO A 223 12.23 16.47 10.43
C PRO A 223 12.41 17.11 11.81
N GLY A 224 13.68 17.34 12.18
CA GLY A 224 14.05 18.04 13.42
C GLY A 224 13.92 17.22 14.71
N ILE A 225 13.51 15.94 14.62
CA ILE A 225 13.66 14.99 15.73
C ILE A 225 15.15 14.59 15.81
N PRO A 226 15.81 14.68 16.98
CA PRO A 226 17.16 14.18 17.16
C PRO A 226 17.28 12.69 16.81
N SER A 227 18.23 12.32 15.96
CA SER A 227 18.48 10.92 15.61
C SER A 227 19.15 10.19 16.78
N GLN A 228 18.46 9.22 17.38
CA GLN A 228 18.93 8.45 18.53
C GLN A 228 18.44 6.99 18.42
N THR A 229 19.33 6.03 18.71
CA THR A 229 19.02 4.58 18.72
C THR A 229 18.18 4.21 19.94
N PHE A 230 18.70 4.46 21.14
CA PHE A 230 18.04 4.20 22.42
C PHE A 230 17.78 5.48 23.19
N TYR A 231 16.59 5.62 23.75
CA TYR A 231 16.20 6.80 24.50
C TYR A 231 16.34 6.58 26.01
N PRO A 232 16.77 7.61 26.76
CA PRO A 232 16.96 7.49 28.19
C PRO A 232 15.61 7.43 28.95
N PRO A 233 15.48 6.63 30.04
CA PRO A 233 14.20 6.41 30.74
C PRO A 233 13.50 7.67 31.24
N GLU A 234 14.26 8.73 31.56
CA GLU A 234 13.73 10.01 32.05
C GLU A 234 12.83 10.71 31.03
N ARG A 235 12.94 10.34 29.75
CA ARG A 235 12.07 10.83 28.67
C ARG A 235 10.67 10.20 28.71
N PHE A 236 10.49 9.13 29.46
CA PHE A 236 9.22 8.38 29.55
C PHE A 236 8.81 8.09 31.00
N PRO A 237 8.53 9.13 31.81
CA PRO A 237 8.18 8.94 33.23
C PRO A 237 6.96 8.04 33.45
N ALA A 238 6.05 7.97 32.47
CA ALA A 238 4.88 7.08 32.54
C ALA A 238 5.25 5.58 32.55
N HIS A 239 6.42 5.20 32.01
CA HIS A 239 6.90 3.82 31.99
C HIS A 239 7.27 3.31 33.38
N ALA A 240 7.56 4.19 34.35
CA ALA A 240 7.77 3.77 35.74
C ALA A 240 6.57 3.01 36.32
N ARG A 241 5.36 3.29 35.84
CA ARG A 241 4.13 2.56 36.22
C ARG A 241 4.09 1.15 35.63
N LEU A 242 4.66 0.94 34.43
CA LEU A 242 4.84 -0.38 33.82
C LEU A 242 5.85 -1.21 34.61
N GLU A 243 7.01 -0.63 34.90
CA GLU A 243 8.05 -1.30 35.68
C GLU A 243 7.55 -1.69 37.08
N ALA A 244 6.85 -0.78 37.76
CA ALA A 244 6.28 -1.06 39.08
C ALA A 244 5.20 -2.15 39.08
N ALA A 245 4.50 -2.33 37.96
CA ALA A 245 3.47 -3.35 37.79
C ALA A 245 4.00 -4.65 37.16
N CYS A 246 5.32 -4.79 36.98
CA CYS A 246 5.91 -5.89 36.21
C CYS A 246 5.50 -7.28 36.73
N ASP A 247 5.43 -7.48 38.05
CA ASP A 247 5.05 -8.77 38.62
C ASP A 247 3.59 -9.12 38.31
N THR A 248 2.69 -8.14 38.41
CA THR A 248 1.28 -8.28 38.04
C THR A 248 1.12 -8.62 36.56
N ILE A 249 1.83 -7.92 35.68
CA ILE A 249 1.83 -8.19 34.23
C ILE A 249 2.34 -9.62 33.96
N ARG A 250 3.40 -10.05 34.67
CA ARG A 250 3.97 -11.39 34.54
C ARG A 250 3.01 -12.49 35.00
N GLU A 251 2.22 -12.25 36.05
CA GLU A 251 1.19 -13.18 36.50
C GLU A 251 0.10 -13.40 35.43
N GLU A 252 -0.43 -12.33 34.85
CA GLU A 252 -1.39 -12.44 33.74
C GLU A 252 -0.77 -13.12 32.51
N LEU A 253 0.49 -12.81 32.19
CA LEU A 253 1.22 -13.48 31.12
C LEU A 253 1.33 -14.99 31.35
N ARG A 254 1.62 -15.46 32.56
CA ARG A 254 1.71 -16.90 32.85
C ARG A 254 0.39 -17.62 32.54
N ALA A 255 -0.75 -16.98 32.83
CA ALA A 255 -2.07 -17.53 32.50
C ALA A 255 -2.33 -17.57 30.98
N VAL A 256 -1.80 -16.59 30.22
CA VAL A 256 -1.80 -16.60 28.75
C VAL A 256 -0.97 -17.78 28.23
N LEU A 257 0.29 -17.91 28.67
CA LEU A 257 1.20 -18.95 28.20
C LEU A 257 0.72 -20.37 28.53
N ALA A 258 0.02 -20.56 29.65
CA ALA A 258 -0.61 -21.83 30.00
C ALA A 258 -1.68 -22.29 28.99
N HIS A 259 -2.21 -21.36 28.17
CA HIS A 259 -3.19 -21.61 27.11
C HIS A 259 -2.68 -21.08 25.76
N ALA A 260 -1.37 -21.19 25.51
CA ALA A 260 -0.73 -20.59 24.34
C ALA A 260 -1.35 -21.03 23.00
N ALA A 261 -1.75 -22.30 22.89
CA ALA A 261 -2.33 -22.85 21.67
C ALA A 261 -3.62 -22.14 21.21
N ASP A 262 -4.39 -21.59 22.15
CA ASP A 262 -5.67 -20.93 21.87
C ASP A 262 -5.55 -19.41 21.77
N THR A 263 -4.41 -18.85 22.19
CA THR A 263 -4.31 -17.42 22.53
C THR A 263 -3.19 -16.70 21.81
N LEU A 264 -2.12 -17.41 21.45
CA LEU A 264 -1.03 -16.85 20.66
C LEU A 264 -1.31 -17.06 19.18
N VAL A 265 -0.99 -16.04 18.39
CA VAL A 265 -1.00 -16.10 16.93
C VAL A 265 0.37 -15.73 16.38
N PRO A 266 0.78 -16.22 15.20
CA PRO A 266 2.00 -15.76 14.56
C PRO A 266 1.99 -14.25 14.38
N PHE A 267 3.06 -13.56 14.79
CA PHE A 267 3.15 -12.10 14.68
C PHE A 267 2.97 -11.64 13.22
N LEU A 268 3.61 -12.36 12.29
CA LEU A 268 3.58 -12.09 10.85
C LEU A 268 2.27 -12.52 10.14
N GLY A 269 1.34 -13.18 10.84
CA GLY A 269 0.06 -13.63 10.27
C GLY A 269 0.08 -15.02 9.60
N ALA A 270 -0.98 -15.33 8.85
CA ALA A 270 -1.24 -16.66 8.27
C ALA A 270 -0.31 -17.02 7.07
N PRO A 271 -0.28 -18.30 6.61
CA PRO A 271 0.76 -18.88 5.73
C PRO A 271 0.96 -18.29 4.32
N SER A 272 0.11 -17.38 3.83
CA SER A 272 0.44 -16.58 2.64
C SER A 272 1.65 -15.65 2.86
N SER A 273 2.12 -15.55 4.11
CA SER A 273 3.33 -14.87 4.56
C SER A 273 4.57 -15.77 4.65
N ALA A 274 4.55 -17.03 4.21
CA ALA A 274 5.70 -17.94 4.33
C ALA A 274 7.00 -17.35 3.72
N THR A 275 6.88 -16.57 2.64
CA THR A 275 8.00 -15.83 2.04
C THR A 275 8.52 -14.72 2.96
N VAL A 276 7.61 -13.96 3.60
CA VAL A 276 7.97 -12.87 4.54
C VAL A 276 8.61 -13.43 5.81
N ALA A 277 8.10 -14.56 6.33
CA ALA A 277 8.69 -15.23 7.47
C ALA A 277 10.10 -15.75 7.15
N ALA A 278 10.31 -16.32 5.97
CA ALA A 278 11.64 -16.76 5.53
C ALA A 278 12.64 -15.61 5.32
N GLU A 279 12.16 -14.40 5.02
CA GLU A 279 13.00 -13.19 4.87
C GLU A 279 13.30 -12.51 6.21
N LEU A 280 12.48 -12.72 7.23
CA LEU A 280 12.59 -12.02 8.53
C LEU A 280 13.05 -12.90 9.69
N LEU A 281 12.95 -14.23 9.59
CA LEU A 281 13.28 -15.14 10.68
C LEU A 281 14.33 -16.17 10.26
N ALA A 282 15.32 -16.37 11.12
CA ALA A 282 16.32 -17.43 11.00
C ALA A 282 16.33 -18.30 12.26
N ALA A 283 16.54 -19.60 12.07
CA ALA A 283 16.71 -20.57 13.15
C ALA A 283 18.19 -20.89 13.35
N SER A 284 18.64 -20.90 14.60
CA SER A 284 20.03 -21.22 14.98
C SER A 284 20.14 -22.59 15.68
N GLY A 285 19.04 -23.37 15.72
CA GLY A 285 18.96 -24.64 16.45
C GLY A 285 18.02 -25.66 15.77
N PRO A 286 17.67 -26.75 16.47
CA PRO A 286 16.86 -27.84 15.91
C PRO A 286 15.37 -27.52 15.80
N GLN A 287 14.91 -26.42 16.43
CA GLN A 287 13.53 -25.96 16.37
C GLN A 287 13.39 -24.90 15.29
N ASP A 288 12.22 -24.88 14.65
CA ASP A 288 11.88 -23.82 13.70
C ASP A 288 11.79 -22.47 14.42
N ALA A 289 12.30 -21.44 13.73
CA ALA A 289 12.19 -20.06 14.18
C ALA A 289 10.71 -19.65 14.27
N ALA A 290 10.30 -19.12 15.41
CA ALA A 290 8.93 -18.69 15.61
C ALA A 290 8.83 -17.42 16.45
N TRP A 291 7.97 -16.52 15.98
CA TRP A 291 7.66 -15.25 16.61
C TRP A 291 6.14 -15.12 16.73
N ASP A 292 5.67 -15.31 17.96
CA ASP A 292 4.25 -15.35 18.30
C ASP A 292 3.85 -14.11 19.12
N ALA A 293 2.55 -13.80 19.11
CA ALA A 293 2.01 -12.60 19.71
C ALA A 293 0.65 -12.83 20.39
N PHE A 294 0.47 -12.15 21.53
CA PHE A 294 -0.82 -11.94 22.18
C PHE A 294 -1.16 -10.45 22.09
N PHE A 295 -2.02 -10.07 21.16
CA PHE A 295 -2.34 -8.66 20.91
C PHE A 295 -3.39 -8.12 21.88
N PHE A 296 -3.09 -7.03 22.57
CA PHE A 296 -4.11 -6.19 23.22
C PHE A 296 -4.71 -5.20 22.21
N GLN A 297 -3.83 -4.61 21.39
CA GLN A 297 -4.18 -3.70 20.30
C GLN A 297 -3.27 -4.00 19.10
N ARG A 298 -3.86 -4.09 17.90
CA ARG A 298 -3.13 -4.27 16.63
C ARG A 298 -3.72 -3.32 15.60
N HIS A 299 -2.87 -2.54 14.93
CA HIS A 299 -3.30 -1.49 13.99
C HIS A 299 -4.36 -0.56 14.61
N GLY A 300 -4.22 -0.22 15.90
CA GLY A 300 -5.19 0.60 16.63
C GLY A 300 -6.53 -0.07 16.95
N VAL A 301 -6.74 -1.33 16.55
CA VAL A 301 -7.94 -2.12 16.89
C VAL A 301 -7.70 -2.87 18.20
N ARG A 302 -8.61 -2.71 19.17
CA ARG A 302 -8.57 -3.40 20.46
C ARG A 302 -9.09 -4.83 20.35
N HIS A 303 -8.42 -5.76 21.03
CA HIS A 303 -8.85 -7.14 21.18
C HIS A 303 -9.52 -7.33 22.54
N ASP A 304 -10.84 -7.12 22.61
CA ASP A 304 -11.57 -7.11 23.90
C ASP A 304 -11.48 -8.44 24.66
N ALA A 305 -11.57 -9.57 23.95
CA ALA A 305 -11.42 -10.89 24.56
C ALA A 305 -10.05 -11.07 25.24
N HIS A 306 -8.99 -10.54 24.63
CA HIS A 306 -7.65 -10.58 25.20
C HIS A 306 -7.54 -9.63 26.40
N CYS A 307 -8.14 -8.45 26.31
CA CYS A 307 -8.15 -7.48 27.39
C CYS A 307 -8.89 -8.01 28.64
N LEU A 308 -9.96 -8.78 28.46
CA LEU A 308 -10.67 -9.45 29.55
C LEU A 308 -9.84 -10.53 30.25
N ARG A 309 -8.90 -11.17 29.55
CA ARG A 309 -7.99 -12.17 30.13
C ARG A 309 -6.82 -11.54 30.90
N CYS A 310 -6.48 -10.30 30.58
CA CYS A 310 -5.40 -9.54 31.20
C CYS A 310 -5.90 -8.15 31.63
N PRO A 311 -6.89 -8.07 32.54
CA PRO A 311 -7.56 -6.83 32.89
C PRO A 311 -6.63 -5.78 33.52
N GLN A 312 -5.64 -6.19 34.32
CA GLN A 312 -4.74 -5.26 34.99
C GLN A 312 -3.73 -4.68 34.00
N THR A 313 -3.15 -5.52 33.14
CA THR A 313 -2.27 -5.05 32.06
C THR A 313 -3.01 -4.14 31.09
N SER A 314 -4.25 -4.49 30.73
CA SER A 314 -5.07 -3.68 29.81
C SER A 314 -5.40 -2.31 30.40
N ALA A 315 -5.84 -2.25 31.66
CA ALA A 315 -6.12 -0.98 32.33
C ALA A 315 -4.88 -0.09 32.43
N LEU A 316 -3.71 -0.70 32.65
CA LEU A 316 -2.44 0.03 32.66
C LEU A 316 -2.11 0.60 31.28
N LEU A 317 -2.17 -0.22 30.22
CA LEU A 317 -1.95 0.20 28.83
C LEU A 317 -2.90 1.34 28.42
N ASP A 318 -4.19 1.25 28.80
CA ASP A 318 -5.19 2.26 28.49
C ASP A 318 -4.88 3.61 29.15
N SER A 319 -4.19 3.60 30.29
CA SER A 319 -3.81 4.81 31.03
C SER A 319 -2.50 5.46 30.58
N LEU A 320 -1.77 4.85 29.63
CA LEU A 320 -0.50 5.38 29.13
C LEU A 320 -0.71 6.32 27.93
N PRO A 321 0.19 7.29 27.72
CA PRO A 321 0.16 8.21 26.57
C PRO A 321 0.70 7.52 25.30
N LEU A 322 0.07 6.41 24.89
CA LEU A 322 0.44 5.64 23.71
C LEU A 322 0.23 6.42 22.41
N VAL A 323 0.91 6.00 21.35
CA VAL A 323 0.58 6.45 19.99
C VAL A 323 -0.81 5.97 19.63
N ARG A 324 -1.73 6.87 19.29
CA ARG A 324 -3.08 6.51 18.87
C ARG A 324 -3.38 7.14 17.52
N ILE A 325 -3.45 6.30 16.49
CA ILE A 325 -3.73 6.68 15.11
C ILE A 325 -4.72 5.66 14.56
N ARG A 326 -5.89 6.13 14.13
CA ARG A 326 -6.96 5.27 13.63
C ARG A 326 -6.43 4.27 12.61
N GLU A 327 -6.69 2.98 12.83
CA GLU A 327 -6.33 1.86 11.93
C GLU A 327 -4.82 1.68 11.69
N HIS A 328 -3.96 2.34 12.46
CA HIS A 328 -2.50 2.26 12.32
C HIS A 328 -1.77 1.98 13.63
N ALA A 329 -2.19 2.60 14.73
CA ALA A 329 -1.50 2.53 16.02
C ALA A 329 -2.49 2.71 17.19
N PRO A 330 -2.19 2.16 18.38
CA PRO A 330 -0.93 1.51 18.73
C PRO A 330 -0.91 0.03 18.33
N GLU A 331 0.30 -0.52 18.33
CA GLU A 331 0.53 -1.91 18.67
C GLU A 331 0.86 -2.04 20.16
N THR A 332 0.13 -2.92 20.84
CA THR A 332 0.46 -3.35 22.21
C THR A 332 0.24 -4.85 22.33
N LEU A 333 1.26 -5.60 22.71
CA LEU A 333 1.23 -7.06 22.70
C LEU A 333 2.22 -7.69 23.68
N TYR A 334 1.96 -8.91 24.12
CA TYR A 334 3.05 -9.80 24.51
C TYR A 334 3.69 -10.38 23.26
N SER A 335 5.00 -10.16 23.08
CA SER A 335 5.81 -10.72 22.01
C SER A 335 6.61 -11.90 22.57
N VAL A 336 6.34 -13.09 22.03
CA VAL A 336 6.99 -14.35 22.41
C VAL A 336 7.96 -14.75 21.29
N LEU A 337 9.25 -14.83 21.63
CA LEU A 337 10.28 -15.29 20.72
C LEU A 337 10.79 -16.66 21.18
N ARG A 338 10.60 -17.70 20.37
CA ARG A 338 10.94 -19.08 20.73
C ARG A 338 12.46 -19.33 20.77
N PRO A 339 12.93 -20.39 21.46
CA PRO A 339 14.33 -20.82 21.47
C PRO A 339 14.95 -20.89 20.07
N GLY A 340 16.20 -20.46 19.94
CA GLY A 340 16.95 -20.48 18.69
C GLY A 340 16.46 -19.52 17.59
N THR A 341 15.53 -18.62 17.88
CA THR A 341 14.98 -17.69 16.87
C THR A 341 15.79 -16.39 16.78
N HIS A 342 16.12 -15.98 15.55
CA HIS A 342 16.71 -14.69 15.23
C HIS A 342 15.78 -13.93 14.27
N ILE A 343 15.30 -12.77 14.71
CA ILE A 343 14.61 -11.80 13.86
C ILE A 343 15.68 -11.00 13.12
N LEU A 344 15.75 -11.18 11.80
CA LEU A 344 16.77 -10.60 10.94
C LEU A 344 16.69 -9.07 10.86
N PRO A 345 17.78 -8.39 10.45
CA PRO A 345 17.82 -6.93 10.33
C PRO A 345 16.67 -6.34 9.52
N HIS A 346 15.89 -5.46 10.13
CA HIS A 346 14.78 -4.77 9.50
C HIS A 346 14.62 -3.34 10.05
N ARG A 347 13.64 -2.60 9.52
CA ARG A 347 13.35 -1.20 9.89
C ARG A 347 11.85 -0.98 10.03
N GLY A 348 11.53 -0.05 10.92
CA GLY A 348 10.21 0.50 11.17
C GLY A 348 9.79 1.54 10.14
N VAL A 349 8.61 2.11 10.36
CA VAL A 349 7.89 2.90 9.37
C VAL A 349 8.01 4.41 9.56
N THR A 350 8.17 4.89 10.79
CA THR A 350 8.20 6.33 11.10
C THR A 350 8.96 6.65 12.37
N ASN A 351 9.71 7.77 12.39
CA ASN A 351 10.43 8.24 13.58
C ASN A 351 9.54 9.03 14.55
N THR A 352 8.26 9.23 14.21
CA THR A 352 7.25 9.84 15.10
C THR A 352 6.80 8.90 16.22
N ARG A 353 7.06 7.60 16.05
CA ARG A 353 6.70 6.52 16.96
C ARG A 353 7.99 5.81 17.37
N LEU A 354 8.09 5.49 18.65
CA LEU A 354 9.17 4.70 19.22
C LEU A 354 8.59 3.40 19.78
N VAL A 355 9.40 2.35 19.77
CA VAL A 355 9.01 1.05 20.31
C VAL A 355 9.57 0.93 21.72
N THR A 356 8.71 0.58 22.68
CA THR A 356 9.11 0.30 24.05
C THR A 356 8.88 -1.16 24.39
N HIS A 357 9.90 -1.81 24.93
CA HIS A 357 9.81 -3.17 25.47
C HIS A 357 9.89 -3.11 27.00
N LEU A 358 8.93 -3.71 27.69
CA LEU A 358 9.07 -4.15 29.08
C LEU A 358 9.41 -5.65 29.08
N PRO A 359 10.64 -6.05 29.43
CA PRO A 359 11.02 -7.46 29.43
C PRO A 359 10.42 -8.20 30.62
N LEU A 360 9.72 -9.32 30.36
CA LEU A 360 8.96 -10.08 31.37
C LEU A 360 9.60 -11.43 31.67
N ILE A 361 10.13 -12.09 30.64
CA ILE A 361 10.88 -13.35 30.72
C ILE A 361 12.07 -13.21 29.77
N VAL A 362 13.29 -13.17 30.30
CA VAL A 362 14.51 -13.00 29.51
C VAL A 362 15.55 -14.05 29.92
N PRO A 363 15.61 -15.19 29.18
CA PRO A 363 16.68 -16.16 29.34
C PRO A 363 18.06 -15.58 28.97
N ALA A 364 19.11 -16.35 29.26
CA ALA A 364 20.47 -16.00 28.83
C ALA A 364 20.57 -15.91 27.29
N ASP A 365 21.51 -15.12 26.77
CA ASP A 365 21.77 -14.98 25.33
C ASP A 365 20.55 -14.54 24.50
N CYS A 366 19.82 -13.57 25.05
CA CYS A 366 18.80 -12.80 24.35
C CYS A 366 19.22 -11.34 24.27
N ALA A 367 19.21 -10.74 23.08
CA ALA A 367 19.48 -9.31 22.93
C ALA A 367 18.76 -8.68 21.73
N LEU A 368 18.77 -7.36 21.74
CA LEU A 368 18.29 -6.45 20.69
C LEU A 368 19.47 -5.65 20.18
N ARG A 369 19.65 -5.53 18.87
CA ARG A 369 20.64 -4.63 18.28
C ARG A 369 19.92 -3.55 17.48
N VAL A 370 20.22 -2.28 17.71
CA VAL A 370 19.61 -1.12 17.02
C VAL A 370 20.72 -0.19 16.55
N GLY A 371 20.78 0.09 15.26
CA GLY A 371 21.77 1.02 14.69
C GLY A 371 23.23 0.60 14.92
N GLY A 372 23.48 -0.68 15.21
CA GLY A 372 24.80 -1.23 15.55
C GLY A 372 25.11 -1.33 17.05
N GLU A 373 24.23 -0.83 17.91
CA GLU A 373 24.35 -0.91 19.37
C GLU A 373 23.54 -2.09 19.92
N THR A 374 24.18 -2.97 20.69
CA THR A 374 23.54 -4.15 21.30
C THR A 374 23.07 -3.84 22.72
N HIS A 375 21.80 -4.11 22.99
CA HIS A 375 21.14 -4.01 24.27
C HIS A 375 20.70 -5.39 24.77
N VAL A 376 21.20 -5.79 25.94
CA VAL A 376 20.73 -6.99 26.65
C VAL A 376 19.60 -6.56 27.57
N TRP A 377 18.42 -7.19 27.40
CA TRP A 377 17.26 -6.86 28.21
C TRP A 377 17.49 -7.15 29.69
N GLN A 378 16.95 -6.27 30.54
CA GLN A 378 16.82 -6.50 31.97
C GLN A 378 15.34 -6.68 32.30
N GLU A 379 15.00 -7.81 32.93
CA GLU A 379 13.62 -8.05 33.36
C GLU A 379 13.10 -6.91 34.25
N GLY A 380 11.88 -6.45 33.97
CA GLY A 380 11.22 -5.37 34.70
C GLY A 380 11.74 -3.97 34.41
N ARG A 381 12.68 -3.79 33.47
CA ARG A 381 13.20 -2.47 33.07
C ARG A 381 12.87 -2.17 31.62
N CYS A 382 12.18 -1.07 31.39
CA CYS A 382 11.79 -0.64 30.06
C CYS A 382 13.02 -0.25 29.23
N VAL A 383 12.98 -0.60 27.95
CA VAL A 383 13.90 -0.07 26.94
C VAL A 383 13.07 0.53 25.81
N THR A 384 13.39 1.77 25.43
CA THR A 384 12.72 2.48 24.33
C THR A 384 13.75 2.81 23.25
N PHE A 385 13.41 2.48 22.01
CA PHE A 385 14.31 2.65 20.87
C PHE A 385 13.56 3.11 19.63
N ASP A 386 14.31 3.72 18.72
CA ASP A 386 13.82 4.10 17.39
C ASP A 386 13.98 2.92 16.42
N ASP A 387 12.87 2.31 16.06
CA ASP A 387 12.82 1.16 15.17
C ASP A 387 13.10 1.54 13.70
N THR A 388 13.22 2.83 13.36
CA THR A 388 13.59 3.27 12.00
C THR A 388 15.09 3.14 11.71
N PHE A 389 15.90 2.95 12.74
CA PHE A 389 17.23 2.38 12.58
C PHE A 389 17.10 0.90 12.26
N GLU A 390 18.08 0.37 11.52
CA GLU A 390 18.15 -1.07 11.32
C GLU A 390 18.27 -1.77 12.68
N HIS A 391 17.39 -2.74 12.91
CA HIS A 391 17.37 -3.47 14.16
C HIS A 391 17.05 -4.95 13.94
N GLU A 392 17.53 -5.76 14.87
CA GLU A 392 17.35 -7.19 14.93
C GLU A 392 17.28 -7.65 16.38
N ALA A 393 16.70 -8.82 16.62
CA ALA A 393 16.58 -9.37 17.96
C ALA A 393 16.73 -10.88 17.91
N TRP A 394 17.37 -11.46 18.93
CA TRP A 394 17.56 -12.91 19.00
C TRP A 394 17.20 -13.48 20.36
N ASN A 395 16.87 -14.77 20.33
CA ASN A 395 16.79 -15.66 21.47
C ASN A 395 17.60 -16.91 21.13
N HIS A 396 18.87 -16.95 21.53
CA HIS A 396 19.74 -18.12 21.36
C HIS A 396 19.68 -19.08 22.55
N SER A 397 18.74 -18.86 23.46
CA SER A 397 18.55 -19.69 24.64
C SER A 397 17.73 -20.95 24.34
N ASP A 398 17.51 -21.76 25.38
CA ASP A 398 16.66 -22.94 25.40
C ASP A 398 15.23 -22.67 25.91
N ARG A 399 14.87 -21.41 26.19
CA ARG A 399 13.57 -21.01 26.74
C ARG A 399 12.95 -19.85 25.96
N ASP A 400 11.62 -19.69 26.06
CA ASP A 400 10.95 -18.54 25.45
C ASP A 400 11.41 -17.22 26.06
N ARG A 401 11.59 -16.22 25.20
CA ARG A 401 11.78 -14.82 25.58
C ARG A 401 10.47 -14.08 25.40
N VAL A 402 10.00 -13.41 26.44
CA VAL A 402 8.74 -12.65 26.39
C VAL A 402 8.95 -11.22 26.85
N VAL A 403 8.52 -10.28 26.00
CA VAL A 403 8.47 -8.84 26.32
C VAL A 403 7.05 -8.32 26.07
N LEU A 404 6.62 -7.35 26.86
CA LEU A 404 5.46 -6.52 26.51
C LEU A 404 5.96 -5.39 25.59
N ILE A 405 5.42 -5.32 24.37
CA ILE A 405 5.71 -4.27 23.40
C ILE A 405 4.58 -3.22 23.45
N LEU A 406 4.94 -1.94 23.37
CA LEU A 406 4.00 -0.84 23.18
C LEU A 406 4.60 0.30 22.36
N ASP A 407 3.75 0.94 21.56
CA ASP A 407 4.08 2.13 20.79
C ASP A 407 4.01 3.42 21.63
N SER A 408 5.14 4.12 21.75
CA SER A 408 5.24 5.41 22.44
C SER A 408 5.45 6.56 21.45
N TRP A 409 4.86 7.73 21.70
CA TRP A 409 5.16 8.91 20.90
C TRP A 409 6.63 9.28 21.05
N ASN A 410 7.26 9.74 19.96
CA ASN A 410 8.57 10.37 20.09
C ASN A 410 8.45 11.60 21.02
N PRO A 411 9.25 11.68 22.10
CA PRO A 411 9.13 12.74 23.09
C PRO A 411 9.47 14.14 22.55
N ASP A 412 10.14 14.24 21.39
CA ASP A 412 10.44 15.50 20.69
C ASP A 412 9.32 15.99 19.76
N LEU A 413 8.14 15.37 19.84
CA LEU A 413 6.91 15.87 19.24
C LEU A 413 6.08 16.63 20.26
N SER A 414 5.67 17.85 19.90
CA SER A 414 4.69 18.65 20.63
C SER A 414 3.29 18.03 20.56
N GLU A 415 2.36 18.48 21.41
CA GLU A 415 0.96 18.04 21.34
C GLU A 415 0.32 18.36 19.98
N ALA A 416 0.61 19.53 19.43
CA ALA A 416 0.13 19.97 18.12
C ALA A 416 0.65 19.06 16.99
N GLU A 417 1.93 18.69 17.04
CA GLU A 417 2.55 17.79 16.08
C GLU A 417 2.01 16.36 16.19
N ARG A 418 1.78 15.85 17.40
CA ARG A 418 1.16 14.52 17.61
C ARG A 418 -0.24 14.45 17.02
N ALA A 419 -1.05 15.49 17.25
CA ALA A 419 -2.38 15.59 16.66
C ALA A 419 -2.32 15.62 15.13
N ALA A 420 -1.43 16.43 14.56
CA ALA A 420 -1.25 16.54 13.12
C ALA A 420 -0.74 15.25 12.48
N VAL A 421 0.21 14.55 13.10
CA VAL A 421 0.69 13.25 12.63
C VAL A 421 -0.43 12.22 12.68
N ALA A 422 -1.25 12.20 13.73
CA ALA A 422 -2.38 11.27 13.82
C ALA A 422 -3.38 11.48 12.68
N ASP A 423 -3.79 12.72 12.42
CA ASP A 423 -4.73 13.05 11.35
C ASP A 423 -4.13 12.78 9.96
N LEU A 424 -2.86 13.16 9.75
CA LEU A 424 -2.18 12.99 8.47
C LEU A 424 -1.98 11.51 8.12
N VAL A 425 -1.48 10.70 9.05
CA VAL A 425 -1.24 9.28 8.81
C VAL A 425 -2.54 8.55 8.52
N ALA A 426 -3.61 8.85 9.26
CA ALA A 426 -4.93 8.28 9.00
C ALA A 426 -5.47 8.68 7.61
N ALA A 427 -5.34 9.96 7.23
CA ALA A 427 -5.77 10.44 5.92
C ALA A 427 -4.96 9.82 4.77
N ILE A 428 -3.65 9.65 4.95
CA ILE A 428 -2.79 8.93 4.00
C ILE A 428 -3.24 7.48 3.85
N GLY A 429 -3.55 6.81 4.97
CA GLY A 429 -4.08 5.45 4.97
C GLY A 429 -5.38 5.32 4.17
N ASP A 430 -6.35 6.21 4.41
CA ASP A 430 -7.60 6.26 3.66
C ASP A 430 -7.37 6.47 2.16
N PHE A 431 -6.51 7.43 1.81
CA PHE A 431 -6.19 7.76 0.42
C PHE A 431 -5.56 6.57 -0.32
N ASN A 432 -4.58 5.91 0.30
CA ASN A 432 -3.90 4.77 -0.30
C ASN A 432 -4.85 3.59 -0.50
N ARG A 433 -5.75 3.30 0.46
CA ARG A 433 -6.76 2.26 0.29
C ARG A 433 -7.77 2.58 -0.81
N ALA A 434 -8.19 3.84 -0.92
CA ALA A 434 -9.09 4.26 -1.99
C ALA A 434 -8.46 4.12 -3.38
N GLY A 435 -7.14 4.22 -3.48
CA GLY A 435 -6.38 4.03 -4.72
C GLY A 435 -6.13 2.56 -5.10
N GLN A 436 -6.29 1.62 -4.17
CA GLN A 436 -6.12 0.20 -4.45
C GLN A 436 -7.39 -0.39 -5.11
N PRO A 437 -7.25 -1.31 -6.08
CA PRO A 437 -8.39 -2.08 -6.55
C PRO A 437 -8.99 -2.84 -5.34
N ALA A 438 -10.32 -2.79 -5.20
CA ALA A 438 -11.01 -3.45 -4.10
C ALA A 438 -10.53 -4.92 -3.98
N ALA A 439 -9.95 -5.26 -2.83
CA ALA A 439 -9.60 -6.64 -2.55
C ALA A 439 -10.85 -7.51 -2.70
N PRO A 440 -10.75 -8.72 -3.27
CA PRO A 440 -11.87 -9.66 -3.23
C PRO A 440 -12.29 -9.84 -1.76
N PRO A 441 -13.59 -9.97 -1.46
CA PRO A 441 -14.08 -10.05 -0.09
C PRO A 441 -13.32 -11.14 0.66
N SER A 442 -12.65 -10.74 1.74
CA SER A 442 -11.93 -11.65 2.63
C SER A 442 -12.94 -12.56 3.32
N THR A 443 -13.01 -13.82 2.92
CA THR A 443 -13.72 -14.85 3.66
C THR A 443 -12.90 -15.24 4.88
N GLN A 444 -12.92 -14.42 5.93
CA GLN A 444 -12.49 -14.83 7.27
C GLN A 444 -13.44 -14.21 8.30
N ALA A 445 -14.28 -15.08 8.85
CA ALA A 445 -15.00 -14.92 10.11
C ALA A 445 -14.30 -15.76 11.17
#